data_AF-A0A7S3RD96-F1
#
_entry.id   AF-A0A7S3RD96-F1
#
_cell.length_a   1.000
_cell.length_b   1.000
_cell.length_c   1.000
_cell.angle_alpha   90.00
_cell.angle_beta   90.00
_cell.angle_gamma   90.00
#
_symmetry.space_group_name_H-M   'P 1'
#
loop_
_entity.id
_entity.type
_entity.pdbx_description
1 polymer ?
#
loop_
_entity_poly.entity_id
_entity_poly.type
_entity_poly.pdbx_seq_one_letter_code
_entity_poly.pdbx_strand_id
1 'polypeptide(L)'
;LKSKTVACMVGVGPARQEAATAGGHPRGGGGDLTEEEIAAVQESLEGRWVVKGGNELEFGDITGNLIAFPDGTQTRMLVEGKARIAIVLDDELFHGEIIDGDIHWSDGDVWARAQEGEGDGEGEFW
;
A
#
# COMPACT_ATOMS: atom_id res chain seq x y z
N LEU A 1 -28.86 -1.51 24.34
CA LEU A 1 -28.38 -0.93 23.06
C LEU A 1 -27.24 -1.80 22.58
N LYS A 2 -27.40 -2.49 21.46
CA LYS A 2 -26.38 -3.40 20.92
C LYS A 2 -25.45 -2.58 20.02
N SER A 3 -24.21 -2.38 20.47
CA SER A 3 -23.14 -1.76 19.67
C SER A 3 -22.88 -2.63 18.46
N LYS A 4 -23.22 -2.14 17.27
CA LYS A 4 -22.75 -2.72 16.02
C LYS A 4 -21.37 -2.12 15.76
N THR A 5 -20.35 -2.93 16.00
CA THR A 5 -18.99 -2.76 15.48
C THR A 5 -19.11 -2.44 13.99
N VAL A 6 -18.59 -1.28 13.60
CA VAL A 6 -18.46 -0.91 12.20
C VAL A 6 -17.40 -1.84 11.63
N ALA A 7 -17.84 -2.81 10.83
CA ALA A 7 -16.97 -3.58 9.96
C ALA A 7 -16.51 -2.63 8.85
N CYS A 8 -15.29 -2.11 8.99
CA CYS A 8 -14.64 -1.41 7.89
C CYS A 8 -14.09 -2.48 6.93
N MET A 9 -14.61 -2.46 5.69
CA MET A 9 -14.21 -3.20 4.48
C MET A 9 -14.14 -4.73 4.61
N VAL A 10 -15.24 -5.48 4.72
CA VAL A 10 -16.10 -5.99 3.63
C VAL A 10 -15.51 -5.95 2.22
N GLY A 11 -14.78 -7.01 1.86
CA GLY A 11 -14.36 -7.27 0.48
C GLY A 11 -13.70 -8.63 0.18
N VAL A 12 -13.47 -9.50 1.17
CA VAL A 12 -12.89 -10.85 0.93
C VAL A 12 -13.84 -11.72 0.11
N GLY A 13 -13.66 -11.73 -1.21
CA GLY A 13 -14.17 -12.76 -2.12
C GLY A 13 -13.30 -14.02 -2.05
N PRO A 14 -13.84 -15.22 -2.31
CA PRO A 14 -13.15 -16.46 -2.00
C PRO A 14 -11.90 -16.63 -2.86
N ALA A 15 -10.78 -16.77 -2.15
CA ALA A 15 -9.49 -17.17 -2.67
C ALA A 15 -9.61 -18.40 -3.59
N ARG A 16 -9.14 -18.25 -4.83
CA ARG A 16 -8.88 -19.35 -5.75
C ARG A 16 -7.38 -19.44 -6.03
N GLN A 17 -6.71 -20.18 -5.15
CA GLN A 17 -5.75 -21.25 -5.43
C GLN A 17 -4.73 -21.05 -6.59
N GLU A 18 -3.43 -20.93 -6.28
CA GLU A 18 -2.44 -22.03 -6.29
C GLU A 18 -0.98 -21.49 -6.38
N ALA A 19 -0.18 -21.95 -5.41
CA ALA A 19 1.23 -22.37 -5.43
C ALA A 19 2.35 -21.55 -6.11
N ALA A 20 3.44 -21.35 -5.34
CA ALA A 20 4.70 -22.04 -5.62
C ALA A 20 5.58 -22.20 -4.37
N THR A 21 5.92 -23.45 -4.07
CA THR A 21 6.86 -23.89 -3.04
C THR A 21 8.23 -24.13 -3.68
N ALA A 22 9.32 -23.63 -3.09
CA ALA A 22 10.70 -24.16 -3.17
C ALA A 22 11.55 -23.28 -2.23
N GLY A 23 12.33 -23.75 -1.25
CA GLY A 23 13.15 -24.94 -1.19
C GLY A 23 14.63 -24.50 -1.15
N GLY A 24 15.30 -24.66 0.00
CA GLY A 24 16.77 -24.71 0.10
C GLY A 24 17.51 -23.55 0.78
N HIS A 25 18.02 -23.81 2.00
CA HIS A 25 19.20 -23.15 2.59
C HIS A 25 20.50 -23.53 1.81
N PRO A 26 21.69 -22.96 2.11
CA PRO A 26 22.11 -21.58 2.39
C PRO A 26 23.32 -21.15 1.50
N ARG A 27 23.75 -19.89 1.61
CA ARG A 27 25.09 -19.31 1.28
C ARG A 27 25.10 -18.21 0.21
N GLY A 28 25.30 -16.97 0.69
CA GLY A 28 26.29 -16.03 0.16
C GLY A 28 25.96 -15.28 -1.13
N GLY A 29 25.57 -14.00 -0.97
CA GLY A 29 25.76 -12.94 -1.96
C GLY A 29 24.66 -12.79 -3.00
N GLY A 30 23.70 -11.90 -2.73
CA GLY A 30 22.76 -11.42 -3.75
C GLY A 30 21.54 -10.72 -3.16
N GLY A 31 21.41 -9.42 -3.42
CA GLY A 31 20.10 -8.73 -3.41
C GLY A 31 19.68 -7.97 -2.14
N ASP A 32 20.61 -7.59 -1.26
CA ASP A 32 20.28 -6.82 -0.06
C ASP A 32 20.31 -5.32 -0.40
N LEU A 33 19.14 -4.69 -0.53
CA LEU A 33 19.06 -3.23 -0.65
C LEU A 33 19.76 -2.59 0.55
N THR A 34 20.49 -1.50 0.35
CA THR A 34 21.05 -0.76 1.48
C THR A 34 19.93 -0.09 2.29
N GLU A 35 20.19 0.23 3.56
CA GLU A 35 19.26 1.01 4.38
C GLU A 35 18.89 2.35 3.72
N GLU A 36 19.82 2.95 2.98
CA GLU A 36 19.60 4.18 2.20
C GLU A 36 18.64 3.95 1.03
N GLU A 37 18.76 2.83 0.32
CA GLU A 37 17.83 2.47 -0.76
C GLU A 37 16.44 2.14 -0.21
N ILE A 38 16.36 1.46 0.94
CA ILE A 38 15.10 1.19 1.64
C ILE A 38 14.42 2.49 2.07
N ALA A 39 15.18 3.42 2.67
CA ALA A 39 14.67 4.72 3.09
C ALA A 39 14.19 5.54 1.88
N ALA A 40 14.96 5.57 0.79
CA ALA A 40 14.57 6.28 -0.43
C ALA A 40 13.25 5.77 -1.01
N VAL A 41 13.01 4.44 -0.99
CA VAL A 41 11.71 3.88 -1.40
C VAL A 41 10.60 4.33 -0.44
N GLN A 42 10.81 4.25 0.87
CA GLN A 42 9.83 4.69 1.87
C GLN A 42 9.47 6.17 1.71
N GLU A 43 10.47 7.04 1.62
CA GLU A 43 10.30 8.48 1.36
C GLU A 43 9.54 8.73 0.06
N SER A 44 9.85 7.97 -1.00
CA SER A 44 9.15 8.07 -2.28
C SER A 44 7.69 7.63 -2.22
N LEU A 45 7.25 6.98 -1.13
CA LEU A 45 5.89 6.54 -0.90
C LEU A 45 5.14 7.38 0.14
N GLU A 46 5.81 8.33 0.79
CA GLU A 46 5.16 9.15 1.82
C GLU A 46 4.00 9.98 1.26
N GLY A 47 3.01 10.18 2.12
CA GLY A 47 1.82 10.96 1.84
C GLY A 47 0.54 10.13 1.83
N ARG A 48 -0.52 10.74 1.32
CA ARG A 48 -1.86 10.15 1.27
C ARG A 48 -2.09 9.41 -0.04
N TRP A 49 -2.68 8.23 0.08
CA TRP A 49 -3.01 7.33 -1.03
C TRP A 49 -4.50 7.02 -1.03
N VAL A 50 -5.07 6.80 -2.21
CA VAL A 50 -6.48 6.46 -2.43
C VAL A 50 -6.59 5.27 -3.39
N VAL A 51 -7.59 4.42 -3.20
CA VAL A 51 -7.85 3.31 -4.13
C VAL A 51 -8.42 3.83 -5.45
N LYS A 52 -7.71 3.60 -6.55
CA LYS A 52 -8.08 4.02 -7.90
C LYS A 52 -9.28 3.23 -8.39
N GLY A 53 -10.40 3.91 -8.64
CA GLY A 53 -11.65 3.28 -9.06
C GLY A 53 -12.45 2.64 -7.91
N GLY A 54 -11.95 2.73 -6.67
CA GLY A 54 -12.70 2.46 -5.45
C GLY A 54 -13.58 3.66 -5.04
N ASN A 55 -14.22 3.56 -3.88
CA ASN A 55 -14.91 4.71 -3.31
C ASN A 55 -13.83 5.67 -2.75
N GLU A 56 -13.93 6.98 -2.99
CA GLU A 56 -12.93 8.01 -2.57
C GLU A 56 -12.67 8.05 -1.04
N LEU A 57 -13.39 7.24 -0.28
CA LEU A 57 -13.30 7.07 1.16
C LEU A 57 -12.26 6.00 1.58
N GLU A 58 -11.73 5.22 0.64
CA GLU A 58 -10.71 4.18 0.90
C GLU A 58 -9.32 4.80 0.67
N PHE A 59 -8.73 5.33 1.75
CA PHE A 59 -7.42 5.98 1.74
C PHE A 59 -6.47 5.42 2.80
N GLY A 60 -5.17 5.59 2.60
CA GLY A 60 -4.12 5.26 3.56
C GLY A 60 -3.08 6.37 3.62
N ASP A 61 -2.61 6.70 4.82
CA ASP A 61 -1.53 7.68 5.02
C ASP A 61 -0.22 6.91 5.29
N ILE A 62 0.78 7.05 4.42
CA ILE A 62 2.09 6.41 4.55
C ILE A 62 3.07 7.42 5.16
N THR A 63 3.76 7.02 6.23
CA THR A 63 4.82 7.81 6.89
C THR A 63 5.99 6.89 7.24
N GLY A 64 7.13 7.08 6.57
CA GLY A 64 8.25 6.16 6.60
C GLY A 64 7.85 4.73 6.22
N ASN A 65 7.98 3.81 7.16
CA ASN A 65 7.61 2.40 6.98
C ASN A 65 6.25 2.04 7.60
N LEU A 66 5.43 3.02 7.97
CA LEU A 66 4.13 2.81 8.61
C LEU A 66 3.02 3.24 7.66
N ILE A 67 2.00 2.40 7.51
CA ILE A 67 0.77 2.74 6.80
C ILE A 67 -0.34 2.86 7.84
N ALA A 68 -0.98 4.01 7.90
CA ALA A 68 -2.14 4.27 8.75
C ALA A 68 -3.43 4.21 7.92
N PHE A 69 -4.36 3.37 8.36
CA PHE A 69 -5.66 3.19 7.74
C PHE A 69 -6.73 4.05 8.44
N PRO A 70 -7.87 4.34 7.78
CA PRO A 70 -8.89 5.25 8.31
C PRO A 70 -9.64 4.69 9.53
N ASP A 71 -9.61 3.37 9.73
CA ASP A 71 -10.16 2.69 10.90
C ASP A 71 -9.28 2.84 12.15
N GLY A 72 -8.10 3.46 12.02
CA GLY A 72 -7.10 3.63 13.06
C GLY A 72 -6.10 2.47 13.16
N THR A 73 -6.25 1.43 12.33
CA THR A 73 -5.29 0.34 12.22
C THR A 73 -4.01 0.85 11.56
N GLN A 74 -2.89 0.25 11.93
CA GLN A 74 -1.60 0.56 11.35
C GLN A 74 -0.84 -0.72 11.02
N THR A 75 -0.19 -0.75 9.87
CA THR A 75 0.72 -1.85 9.50
C THR A 75 2.09 -1.32 9.12
N ARG A 76 3.08 -2.20 9.20
CA ARG A 76 4.44 -1.92 8.76
C ARG A 76 4.63 -2.39 7.33
N MET A 77 5.18 -1.50 6.53
CA MET A 77 5.64 -1.77 5.18
C MET A 77 7.05 -2.35 5.22
N LEU A 78 7.27 -3.40 4.44
CA LEU A 78 8.55 -4.01 4.15
C LEU A 78 8.95 -3.64 2.72
N VAL A 79 10.16 -3.13 2.53
CA VAL A 79 10.70 -2.89 1.19
C VAL A 79 11.47 -4.13 0.75
N GLU A 80 10.96 -4.81 -0.27
CA GLU A 80 11.57 -6.04 -0.82
C GLU A 80 12.42 -5.74 -2.07
N GLY A 81 12.23 -4.57 -2.69
CA GLY A 81 12.91 -4.16 -3.91
C GLY A 81 12.72 -2.67 -4.21
N LYS A 82 13.45 -2.14 -5.19
CA LYS A 82 13.38 -0.72 -5.60
C LYS A 82 11.98 -0.27 -6.03
N ALA A 83 11.15 -1.21 -6.46
CA ALA A 83 9.77 -0.99 -6.87
C ALA A 83 8.83 -2.04 -6.26
N ARG A 84 9.24 -2.68 -5.15
CA ARG A 84 8.49 -3.79 -4.53
C ARG A 84 8.42 -3.60 -3.03
N ILE A 85 7.20 -3.64 -2.53
CA ILE A 85 6.89 -3.53 -1.11
C ILE A 85 5.96 -4.67 -0.69
N ALA A 86 5.87 -4.91 0.61
CA ALA A 86 4.91 -5.82 1.17
C ALA A 86 4.37 -5.30 2.51
N ILE A 87 3.15 -5.71 2.85
CA ILE A 87 2.52 -5.40 4.14
C ILE A 87 1.89 -6.67 4.72
N VAL A 88 1.78 -6.72 6.03
CA VAL A 88 1.01 -7.77 6.71
C VAL A 88 -0.25 -7.15 7.29
N LEU A 89 -1.42 -7.59 6.85
CA LEU A 89 -2.71 -7.13 7.34
C LEU A 89 -3.55 -8.36 7.70
N ASP A 90 -4.11 -8.40 8.91
CA ASP A 90 -4.89 -9.54 9.42
C ASP A 90 -4.19 -10.91 9.24
N ASP A 91 -2.87 -10.95 9.53
CA ASP A 91 -1.99 -12.13 9.35
C ASP A 91 -1.80 -12.60 7.90
N GLU A 92 -2.22 -11.80 6.91
CA GLU A 92 -2.05 -12.05 5.48
C GLU A 92 -1.00 -11.11 4.87
N LEU A 93 -0.13 -11.65 4.01
CA LEU A 93 0.93 -10.89 3.34
C LEU A 93 0.44 -10.41 1.97
N PHE A 94 0.47 -9.10 1.77
CA PHE A 94 0.13 -8.46 0.49
C PHE A 94 1.38 -7.86 -0.11
N HIS A 95 1.60 -8.08 -1.41
CA HIS A 95 2.71 -7.51 -2.14
C HIS A 95 2.22 -6.33 -3.00
N GLY A 96 2.95 -5.23 -2.96
CA GLY A 96 2.73 -4.05 -3.78
C GLY A 96 3.88 -3.88 -4.79
N GLU A 97 3.55 -3.68 -6.05
CA GLU A 97 4.50 -3.26 -7.09
C GLU A 97 4.26 -1.80 -7.47
N ILE A 98 5.32 -1.00 -7.48
CA ILE A 98 5.26 0.42 -7.81
C ILE A 98 5.41 0.57 -9.31
N ILE A 99 4.34 1.02 -9.98
CA ILE A 99 4.27 1.16 -11.44
C ILE A 99 3.75 2.55 -11.74
N ASP A 100 4.54 3.35 -12.47
CA ASP A 100 4.18 4.73 -12.86
C ASP A 100 3.75 5.65 -11.69
N GLY A 101 4.22 5.37 -10.48
CA GLY A 101 3.88 6.13 -9.27
C GLY A 101 2.62 5.66 -8.54
N ASP A 102 1.93 4.66 -9.07
CA ASP A 102 0.83 3.94 -8.42
C ASP A 102 1.38 2.65 -7.75
N ILE A 103 0.71 2.19 -6.69
CA ILE A 103 1.02 0.90 -6.04
C ILE A 103 -0.03 -0.11 -6.48
N HIS A 104 0.40 -1.16 -7.18
CA HIS A 104 -0.44 -2.27 -7.59
C HIS A 104 -0.31 -3.40 -6.56
N TRP A 105 -1.35 -3.60 -5.77
CA TRP A 105 -1.40 -4.65 -4.76
C TRP A 105 -1.81 -6.00 -5.36
N SER A 106 -1.36 -7.06 -4.70
CA SER A 106 -1.57 -8.45 -5.14
C SER A 106 -3.03 -8.92 -5.06
N ASP A 107 -3.87 -8.22 -4.30
CA ASP A 107 -5.33 -8.45 -4.22
C ASP A 107 -6.10 -7.82 -5.38
N GLY A 108 -5.44 -7.00 -6.20
CA GLY A 108 -6.01 -6.31 -7.35
C GLY A 108 -6.31 -4.83 -7.10
N ASP A 109 -6.09 -4.34 -5.88
CA ASP A 109 -6.24 -2.92 -5.58
C ASP A 109 -5.08 -2.11 -6.18
N VAL A 110 -5.40 -0.92 -6.67
CA VAL A 110 -4.39 0.03 -7.17
C VAL A 110 -4.48 1.28 -6.34
N TRP A 111 -3.44 1.60 -5.57
CA TRP A 111 -3.38 2.83 -4.81
C TRP A 111 -2.71 3.90 -5.65
N ALA A 112 -3.40 5.01 -5.83
CA ALA A 112 -2.86 6.22 -6.46
C ALA A 112 -2.62 7.28 -5.39
N ARG A 113 -1.66 8.17 -5.62
CA ARG A 113 -1.48 9.34 -4.75
C ARG A 113 -2.77 10.15 -4.74
N ALA A 114 -3.25 10.52 -3.54
CA ALA A 114 -4.33 11.47 -3.42
C ALA A 114 -3.84 12.79 -4.01
N GLN A 115 -4.34 13.16 -5.17
CA GLN A 115 -4.09 14.47 -5.72
C GLN A 115 -4.73 15.47 -4.76
N GLU A 116 -3.91 16.25 -4.06
CA GLU A 116 -4.39 17.44 -3.39
C GLU A 116 -5.01 18.28 -4.49
N GLY A 117 -6.34 18.43 -4.43
CA GLY A 117 -7.14 18.94 -5.53
C GLY A 117 -6.45 20.11 -6.20
N GLU A 118 -6.16 19.95 -7.48
CA GLU A 118 -5.88 21.06 -8.37
C GLU A 118 -7.12 21.96 -8.28
N GLY A 119 -7.04 22.95 -7.39
CA GLY A 119 -7.96 24.06 -7.40
C GLY A 119 -7.71 24.74 -8.73
N ASP A 120 -8.60 24.49 -9.69
CA ASP A 120 -8.66 25.17 -10.96
C ASP A 120 -8.47 26.67 -10.73
N GLY A 121 -7.31 27.17 -11.13
CA GLY A 121 -7.04 28.59 -11.16
C GLY A 121 -7.89 29.21 -12.26
N GLU A 122 -9.03 29.81 -11.90
CA GLU A 122 -9.69 30.82 -12.72
C GLU A 122 -10.75 31.59 -11.94
N GLY A 123 -10.36 32.76 -11.45
CA GLY A 123 -11.25 33.72 -10.83
C GLY A 123 -10.78 35.17 -10.97
N GLU A 124 -10.02 35.50 -12.01
CA GLU A 124 -9.88 36.89 -12.46
C GLU A 124 -10.99 37.19 -13.48
N PHE A 125 -12.13 37.66 -12.97
CA PHE A 125 -13.15 38.34 -13.78
C PHE A 125 -13.29 39.78 -13.25
N TRP A 126 -12.86 40.72 -14.11
CA TRP A 126 -12.91 42.19 -14.11
C TRP A 126 -13.52 42.96 -12.92
#